data_AF-A0A4R2CPT4-F1
#
_entry.id   AF-A0A4R2CPT4-F1
#
_cell.length_a   1.000
_cell.length_b   1.000
_cell.length_c   1.000
_cell.angle_alpha   90.00
_cell.angle_beta   90.00
_cell.angle_gamma   90.00
#
_symmetry.space_group_name_H-M   'P 1'
#
loop_
_entity.id
_entity.type
_entity.pdbx_description
1 polymer ?
#
loop_
_entity_poly.entity_id
_entity_poly.type
_entity_poly.pdbx_seq_one_letter_code
_entity_poly.pdbx_strand_id
1 'polypeptide(L)'
;MSMRSRVRVLGTLIVVVALAACTQGVDKAGGKTTTLTLASIDQVNNNGQSFGPQAFVNRLGELSGGRLKVEVQTEYGGGAPDAESNLVKAIASGDVDGGWPSTRAFWGAGIAGFDAVEAPLTITGYQAQRELVVAPVAGALLGRLDGTGVLGLGLAVGPLRRPFAVKAPLLGPSDWVGQRFRTYNSPVQEATVQALGGTPVNLGFGWVDEARAGRLRGVEFDVAQYAKNGHPTSAGNVTANVVLWPKVFVMSINRKRFDSLSGQQQDWIRRAAKDATQASVDAQYDESSIATELCGQGVRFVNAQPDQISALRTKVRPVIQGLAADPEDGPILKEVQAIGAANPAVEVPTVPMVCRETSQKPTELGQVPAATSTLPEGIYRVELSKADYEAAGLAEVDGLSGTWTLTVRNGRYQLSCRPLDEPGVDCAHEVNHNGPLEAGDLRGTGNTAYFVYRPDRLAQLTGCRLPVSSSLEGHCFAGENYRMNWTLENNHLTFSDYVSDWTNPQYLLEPWQKIG
;
A
#
# COMPACT_ATOMS: atom_id res chain seq x y z
N MET A 1 -85.77 50.53 0.26
CA MET A 1 -86.80 49.70 -0.40
C MET A 1 -86.11 48.66 -1.27
N SER A 2 -86.33 47.37 -0.98
CA SER A 2 -86.05 46.17 -1.80
C SER A 2 -84.63 45.99 -2.37
N MET A 3 -83.94 44.88 -2.06
CA MET A 3 -84.05 43.62 -2.84
C MET A 3 -82.91 42.60 -2.56
N ARG A 4 -83.34 41.37 -2.24
CA ARG A 4 -82.80 40.03 -2.60
C ARG A 4 -81.40 39.52 -2.15
N SER A 5 -81.50 38.46 -1.32
CA SER A 5 -81.05 37.06 -1.56
C SER A 5 -79.55 36.76 -1.74
N ARG A 6 -79.03 35.84 -0.91
CA ARG A 6 -78.37 34.60 -1.37
C ARG A 6 -78.24 33.53 -0.27
N VAL A 7 -78.46 32.31 -0.72
CA VAL A 7 -78.48 31.00 -0.04
C VAL A 7 -77.06 30.41 0.04
N ARG A 8 -76.89 29.37 0.89
CA ARG A 8 -76.01 28.17 0.78
C ARG A 8 -74.90 28.11 1.84
N VAL A 9 -74.46 26.96 2.36
CA VAL A 9 -74.84 25.53 2.33
C VAL A 9 -74.04 24.89 3.47
N LEU A 10 -74.63 23.90 4.15
CA LEU A 10 -74.06 23.08 5.21
C LEU A 10 -72.94 22.16 4.65
N GLY A 11 -71.76 22.15 5.29
CA GLY A 11 -70.62 21.31 4.91
C GLY A 11 -70.36 20.20 5.94
N THR A 12 -70.51 18.95 5.50
CA THR A 12 -70.38 17.69 6.25
C THR A 12 -68.94 17.39 6.67
N LEU A 13 -68.75 17.00 7.94
CA LEU A 13 -67.49 16.52 8.51
C LEU A 13 -67.27 15.04 8.12
N ILE A 14 -66.20 14.72 7.40
CA ILE A 14 -65.77 13.34 7.11
C ILE A 14 -64.64 12.99 8.11
N VAL A 15 -64.90 12.00 8.95
CA VAL A 15 -63.90 11.38 9.84
C VAL A 15 -63.16 10.30 9.05
N VAL A 16 -61.85 10.49 8.83
CA VAL A 16 -60.96 9.50 8.22
C VAL A 16 -60.35 8.65 9.32
N VAL A 17 -60.73 7.37 9.38
CA VAL A 17 -60.09 6.35 10.21
C VAL A 17 -58.85 5.84 9.48
N ALA A 18 -57.66 6.13 10.01
CA ALA A 18 -56.40 5.61 9.51
C ALA A 18 -56.17 4.19 10.05
N LEU A 19 -56.44 3.15 9.23
CA LEU A 19 -55.94 1.80 9.47
C LEU A 19 -54.47 1.72 9.05
N ALA A 20 -53.58 1.50 10.02
CA ALA A 20 -52.22 1.07 9.78
C ALA A 20 -52.23 -0.40 9.31
N ALA A 21 -52.07 -0.60 8.00
CA ALA A 21 -51.91 -1.93 7.40
C ALA A 21 -50.41 -2.25 7.26
N CYS A 22 -49.96 -3.29 7.95
CA CYS A 22 -48.69 -3.95 7.67
C CYS A 22 -48.70 -4.50 6.23
N THR A 23 -47.91 -3.91 5.34
CA THR A 23 -47.78 -4.38 3.96
C THR A 23 -46.85 -5.60 3.89
N GLN A 24 -47.39 -6.81 4.04
CA GLN A 24 -46.77 -7.99 3.47
C GLN A 24 -47.11 -8.02 1.97
N GLY A 25 -46.11 -7.75 1.12
CA GLY A 25 -46.26 -7.85 -0.33
C GLY A 25 -46.48 -9.30 -0.73
N VAL A 26 -47.71 -9.65 -1.12
CA VAL A 26 -48.04 -10.92 -1.76
C VAL A 26 -47.81 -10.73 -3.26
N ASP A 27 -46.81 -11.41 -3.82
CA ASP A 27 -46.53 -11.34 -5.26
C ASP A 27 -47.63 -12.10 -6.05
N LYS A 28 -47.77 -11.80 -7.35
CA LYS A 28 -48.84 -12.31 -8.25
C LYS A 28 -48.92 -13.84 -8.40
N ALA A 29 -48.02 -14.59 -7.77
CA ALA A 29 -48.00 -16.06 -7.71
C ALA A 29 -48.43 -16.63 -6.35
N GLY A 30 -48.87 -15.82 -5.38
CA GLY A 30 -49.37 -16.28 -4.08
C GLY A 30 -48.33 -16.90 -3.14
N GLY A 31 -47.04 -16.82 -3.47
CA GLY A 31 -45.94 -17.27 -2.61
C GLY A 31 -45.48 -16.19 -1.63
N LYS A 32 -45.15 -16.59 -0.39
CA LYS A 32 -44.58 -15.69 0.62
C LYS A 32 -43.14 -15.35 0.26
N THR A 33 -42.89 -14.09 -0.05
CA THR A 33 -41.55 -13.58 -0.37
C THR A 33 -40.72 -13.44 0.91
N THR A 34 -39.48 -13.94 0.87
CA THR A 34 -38.52 -13.81 1.98
C THR A 34 -37.43 -12.84 1.58
N THR A 35 -37.18 -11.84 2.43
CA THR A 35 -36.06 -10.90 2.26
C THR A 35 -34.84 -11.41 3.01
N LEU A 36 -33.68 -11.32 2.37
CA LEU A 36 -32.36 -11.50 2.97
C LEU A 36 -31.65 -10.16 3.01
N THR A 37 -31.23 -9.72 4.20
CA THR A 37 -30.41 -8.53 4.38
C THR A 37 -28.94 -8.93 4.37
N LEU A 38 -28.26 -8.69 3.24
CA LEU A 38 -26.83 -8.93 3.09
C LEU A 38 -26.04 -7.65 3.30
N ALA A 39 -24.78 -7.75 3.69
CA ALA A 39 -23.93 -6.59 3.93
C ALA A 39 -22.51 -6.72 3.38
N SER A 40 -21.88 -5.56 3.14
CA SER A 40 -20.55 -5.40 2.58
C SER A 40 -19.92 -4.11 3.07
N ILE A 41 -18.62 -4.14 3.36
CA ILE A 41 -17.86 -2.91 3.65
C ILE A 41 -17.61 -2.06 2.40
N ASP A 42 -17.77 -2.66 1.20
CA ASP A 42 -17.66 -2.00 -0.10
C ASP A 42 -19.03 -1.89 -0.78
N GLN A 43 -19.11 -1.13 -1.87
CA GLN A 43 -20.24 -1.23 -2.80
C GLN A 43 -20.13 -2.51 -3.64
N VAL A 44 -21.28 -3.06 -4.06
CA VAL A 44 -21.30 -4.28 -4.90
C VAL A 44 -20.80 -3.95 -6.29
N ASN A 45 -19.58 -4.41 -6.61
CA ASN A 45 -18.98 -4.40 -7.95
C ASN A 45 -19.04 -3.06 -8.70
N ASN A 46 -19.12 -1.94 -8.00
CA ASN A 46 -19.11 -0.60 -8.59
C ASN A 46 -17.76 -0.22 -9.22
N ASN A 47 -16.72 -1.01 -8.91
CA ASN A 47 -15.35 -0.87 -9.38
C ASN A 47 -15.00 -1.91 -10.46
N GLY A 48 -15.96 -2.76 -10.85
CA GLY A 48 -15.77 -3.78 -11.88
C GLY A 48 -14.87 -4.96 -11.49
N GLN A 49 -14.55 -5.17 -10.20
CA GLN A 49 -13.68 -6.27 -9.75
C GLN A 49 -14.23 -7.11 -8.58
N SER A 50 -15.52 -6.99 -8.25
CA SER A 50 -16.21 -7.80 -7.25
C SER A 50 -17.27 -8.72 -7.89
N PHE A 51 -16.85 -9.56 -8.84
CA PHE A 51 -17.75 -10.36 -9.69
C PHE A 51 -18.55 -11.41 -8.90
N GLY A 52 -17.93 -12.09 -7.93
CA GLY A 52 -18.61 -13.11 -7.11
C GLY A 52 -19.80 -12.53 -6.34
N PRO A 53 -19.62 -11.51 -5.48
CA PRO A 53 -20.73 -10.85 -4.79
C PRO A 53 -21.85 -10.39 -5.73
N GLN A 54 -21.52 -9.78 -6.87
CA GLN A 54 -22.53 -9.36 -7.85
C GLN A 54 -23.31 -10.55 -8.44
N ALA A 55 -22.59 -11.61 -8.82
CA ALA A 55 -23.20 -12.82 -9.36
C ALA A 55 -24.10 -13.50 -8.33
N PHE A 56 -23.71 -13.53 -7.05
CA PHE A 56 -24.52 -14.11 -5.98
C PHE A 56 -25.89 -13.43 -5.87
N VAL A 57 -25.90 -12.10 -5.83
CA VAL A 57 -27.14 -11.29 -5.77
C VAL A 57 -28.01 -11.57 -6.99
N ASN A 58 -27.43 -11.54 -8.20
CA ASN A 58 -28.18 -11.74 -9.44
C ASN A 58 -28.78 -13.15 -9.53
N ARG A 59 -27.96 -14.19 -9.27
CA ARG A 59 -28.37 -15.59 -9.38
C ARG A 59 -29.42 -15.96 -8.35
N LEU A 60 -29.39 -15.38 -7.16
CA LEU A 60 -30.41 -15.66 -6.15
C LEU A 60 -31.80 -15.16 -6.57
N GLY A 61 -31.87 -13.97 -7.19
CA GLY A 61 -33.10 -13.44 -7.76
C GLY A 61 -33.64 -14.31 -8.89
N GLU A 62 -32.77 -14.72 -9.82
CA GLU A 62 -33.10 -15.59 -10.96
C GLU A 62 -33.59 -16.97 -10.52
N LEU A 63 -32.81 -17.68 -9.69
CA LEU A 63 -33.11 -19.04 -9.26
C LEU A 63 -34.40 -19.13 -8.43
N SER A 64 -34.67 -18.10 -7.63
CA SER A 64 -35.88 -18.04 -6.79
C SER A 64 -37.13 -17.56 -7.54
N GLY A 65 -36.97 -16.99 -8.74
CA GLY A 65 -38.05 -16.29 -9.45
C GLY A 65 -38.58 -15.10 -8.65
N GLY A 66 -37.71 -14.40 -7.92
CA GLY A 66 -38.06 -13.27 -7.05
C GLY A 66 -38.60 -13.62 -5.66
N ARG A 67 -38.71 -14.91 -5.31
CA ARG A 67 -39.19 -15.35 -3.98
C ARG A 67 -38.17 -15.15 -2.85
N LEU A 68 -36.90 -15.02 -3.20
CA LEU A 68 -35.85 -14.48 -2.34
C LEU A 68 -35.48 -13.09 -2.84
N LYS A 69 -35.81 -12.06 -2.06
CA LYS A 69 -35.36 -10.69 -2.30
C LYS A 69 -34.07 -10.46 -1.53
N VAL A 70 -33.12 -9.77 -2.15
CA VAL A 70 -31.86 -9.40 -1.52
C VAL A 70 -31.83 -7.90 -1.33
N GLU A 71 -31.66 -7.48 -0.08
CA GLU A 71 -31.35 -6.09 0.27
C GLU A 71 -29.88 -6.05 0.68
N VAL A 72 -29.09 -5.21 0.01
CA VAL A 72 -27.65 -5.09 0.31
C VAL A 72 -27.39 -3.79 1.05
N GLN A 73 -26.87 -3.90 2.27
CA GLN A 73 -26.24 -2.80 2.99
C GLN A 73 -24.80 -2.66 2.50
N THR A 74 -24.51 -1.60 1.77
CA THR A 74 -23.14 -1.26 1.34
C THR A 74 -22.48 -0.34 2.34
N GLU A 75 -21.14 -0.25 2.31
CA GLU A 75 -20.36 0.64 3.18
C GLU A 75 -20.59 0.35 4.69
N TYR A 76 -20.81 -0.93 5.01
CA TYR A 76 -21.04 -1.39 6.37
C TYR A 76 -19.93 -0.91 7.31
N GLY A 77 -20.32 -0.36 8.47
CA GLY A 77 -19.39 0.18 9.47
C GLY A 77 -18.74 1.52 9.10
N GLY A 78 -19.17 2.19 8.02
CA GLY A 78 -18.77 3.57 7.71
C GLY A 78 -17.27 3.76 7.47
N GLY A 79 -16.57 2.69 7.09
CA GLY A 79 -15.12 2.69 6.90
C GLY A 79 -14.30 2.70 8.18
N ALA A 80 -14.87 2.30 9.33
CA ALA A 80 -14.09 2.08 10.54
C ALA A 80 -13.01 0.99 10.34
N PRO A 81 -11.85 1.09 11.00
CA PRO A 81 -10.77 0.10 10.93
C PRO A 81 -11.21 -1.36 11.14
N ASP A 82 -12.19 -1.57 12.03
CA ASP A 82 -12.72 -2.87 12.44
C ASP A 82 -14.04 -3.25 11.73
N ALA A 83 -14.51 -2.43 10.79
CA ALA A 83 -15.82 -2.58 10.15
C ALA A 83 -16.06 -3.97 9.53
N GLU A 84 -15.04 -4.56 8.90
CA GLU A 84 -15.19 -5.86 8.25
C GLU A 84 -15.20 -7.02 9.26
N SER A 85 -14.41 -6.94 10.33
CA SER A 85 -14.48 -7.91 11.42
C SER A 85 -15.82 -7.79 12.16
N ASN A 86 -16.36 -6.58 12.31
CA ASN A 86 -17.69 -6.36 12.86
C ASN A 86 -18.80 -6.90 11.93
N LEU A 87 -18.61 -6.87 10.61
CA LEU A 87 -19.51 -7.53 9.68
C LEU A 87 -19.56 -9.05 9.92
N VAL A 88 -18.40 -9.71 10.12
CA VAL A 88 -18.37 -11.14 10.47
C VAL A 88 -19.16 -11.41 11.76
N LYS A 89 -18.94 -10.59 12.81
CA LYS A 89 -19.68 -10.70 14.08
C LYS A 89 -21.18 -10.49 13.91
N ALA A 90 -21.59 -9.52 13.09
CA ALA A 90 -22.99 -9.23 12.81
C ALA A 90 -23.68 -10.37 12.02
N ILE A 91 -22.95 -11.04 11.12
CA ILE A 91 -23.43 -12.26 10.48
C ILE A 91 -23.56 -13.38 11.50
N ALA A 92 -22.60 -13.56 12.41
CA ALA A 92 -22.64 -14.60 13.44
C ALA A 92 -23.82 -14.42 14.41
N SER A 93 -24.09 -13.18 14.85
CA SER A 93 -25.21 -12.84 15.74
C SER A 93 -26.57 -12.89 15.04
N GLY A 94 -26.60 -12.66 13.73
CA GLY A 94 -27.82 -12.54 12.94
C GLY A 94 -28.37 -11.12 12.86
N ASP A 95 -27.57 -10.11 13.20
CA ASP A 95 -27.93 -8.69 13.00
C ASP A 95 -28.02 -8.34 11.51
N VAL A 96 -27.27 -9.05 10.67
CA VAL A 96 -27.48 -9.15 9.23
C VAL A 96 -27.59 -10.62 8.83
N ASP A 97 -28.36 -10.92 7.78
CA ASP A 97 -28.57 -12.30 7.34
C ASP A 97 -27.31 -12.89 6.70
N GLY A 98 -26.47 -12.07 6.06
CA GLY A 98 -25.25 -12.54 5.41
C GLY A 98 -24.40 -11.43 4.80
N GLY A 99 -23.43 -11.79 3.98
CA GLY A 99 -22.52 -10.85 3.35
C GLY A 99 -21.31 -11.52 2.72
N TRP A 100 -20.31 -10.72 2.39
CA TRP A 100 -19.05 -11.20 1.81
C TRP A 100 -17.84 -10.49 2.45
N PRO A 101 -17.59 -10.72 3.76
CA PRO A 101 -16.32 -10.33 4.35
C PRO A 101 -15.15 -11.00 3.61
N SER A 102 -14.00 -10.33 3.52
CA SER A 102 -12.77 -10.95 3.03
C SER A 102 -12.08 -11.77 4.11
N THR A 103 -11.21 -12.71 3.70
CA THR A 103 -10.52 -13.65 4.60
C THR A 103 -9.81 -12.97 5.77
N ARG A 104 -9.26 -11.77 5.55
CA ARG A 104 -8.60 -10.95 6.58
C ARG A 104 -9.48 -10.54 7.76
N ALA A 105 -10.80 -10.52 7.58
CA ALA A 105 -11.72 -10.04 8.59
C ALA A 105 -11.94 -11.01 9.75
N PHE A 106 -11.69 -12.31 9.51
CA PHE A 106 -12.08 -13.40 10.39
C PHE A 106 -11.27 -13.45 11.68
N TRP A 107 -9.96 -13.12 11.62
CA TRP A 107 -9.12 -13.03 12.82
C TRP A 107 -9.68 -12.03 13.84
N GLY A 108 -10.00 -10.80 13.41
CA GLY A 108 -10.59 -9.77 14.27
C GLY A 108 -12.01 -10.09 14.76
N ALA A 109 -12.62 -11.15 14.23
CA ALA A 109 -13.88 -11.73 14.68
C ALA A 109 -13.69 -12.94 15.62
N GLY A 110 -12.45 -13.34 15.91
CA GLY A 110 -12.13 -14.48 16.77
C GLY A 110 -12.18 -15.84 16.05
N ILE A 111 -12.08 -15.85 14.72
CA ILE A 111 -12.12 -17.06 13.89
C ILE A 111 -10.74 -17.22 13.23
N ALA A 112 -10.01 -18.27 13.62
CA ALA A 112 -8.65 -18.55 13.16
C ALA A 112 -8.61 -19.36 11.84
N GLY A 113 -7.43 -19.47 11.24
CA GLY A 113 -7.16 -20.34 10.09
C GLY A 113 -7.42 -19.73 8.71
N PHE A 114 -7.68 -18.42 8.65
CA PHE A 114 -7.84 -17.65 7.39
C PHE A 114 -6.60 -16.81 7.05
N ASP A 115 -5.70 -16.61 8.01
CA ASP A 115 -4.56 -15.71 7.92
C ASP A 115 -3.56 -16.18 6.87
N ALA A 116 -3.43 -17.49 6.69
CA ALA A 116 -2.61 -18.12 5.65
C ALA A 116 -2.96 -17.68 4.21
N VAL A 117 -4.19 -17.23 3.94
CA VAL A 117 -4.59 -16.73 2.61
C VAL A 117 -3.91 -15.39 2.29
N GLU A 118 -3.57 -14.61 3.32
CA GLU A 118 -2.87 -13.33 3.20
C GLU A 118 -1.34 -13.46 3.23
N ALA A 119 -0.81 -14.69 3.17
CA ALA A 119 0.61 -14.94 3.17
C ALA A 119 1.34 -14.03 2.16
N PRO A 120 2.24 -13.14 2.62
CA PRO A 120 2.76 -12.08 1.79
C PRO A 120 3.53 -12.62 0.57
N LEU A 121 3.34 -11.98 -0.59
CA LEU A 121 4.05 -12.29 -1.84
C LEU A 121 3.87 -13.75 -2.33
N THR A 122 2.83 -14.45 -1.86
CA THR A 122 2.59 -15.88 -2.14
C THR A 122 1.60 -16.08 -3.29
N ILE A 123 0.40 -15.51 -3.18
CA ILE A 123 -0.58 -15.49 -4.28
C ILE A 123 -0.49 -14.12 -4.96
N THR A 124 0.20 -14.08 -6.10
CA THR A 124 0.56 -12.83 -6.78
C THR A 124 -0.17 -12.60 -8.10
N GLY A 125 -1.10 -13.47 -8.48
CA GLY A 125 -1.81 -13.37 -9.74
C GLY A 125 -3.20 -13.99 -9.72
N TYR A 126 -4.07 -13.54 -10.62
CA TYR A 126 -5.45 -14.00 -10.68
C TYR A 126 -5.55 -15.49 -11.01
N GLN A 127 -4.61 -16.07 -11.76
CA GLN A 127 -4.61 -17.51 -12.05
C GLN A 127 -4.47 -18.34 -10.75
N ALA A 128 -3.47 -18.02 -9.92
CA ALA A 128 -3.26 -18.66 -8.62
C ALA A 128 -4.49 -18.49 -7.71
N GLN A 129 -5.08 -17.30 -7.69
CA GLN A 129 -6.25 -17.00 -6.87
C GLN A 129 -7.52 -17.72 -7.35
N ARG A 130 -7.71 -17.88 -8.67
CA ARG A 130 -8.81 -18.67 -9.26
C ARG A 130 -8.72 -20.12 -8.81
N GLU A 131 -7.53 -20.71 -8.82
CA GLU A 131 -7.30 -22.07 -8.33
C GLU A 131 -7.58 -22.18 -6.83
N LEU A 132 -7.09 -21.22 -6.03
CA LEU A 132 -7.31 -21.17 -4.58
C LEU A 132 -8.79 -21.26 -4.19
N VAL A 133 -9.67 -20.51 -4.86
CA VAL A 133 -11.08 -20.43 -4.46
C VAL A 133 -11.91 -21.67 -4.82
N VAL A 134 -11.37 -22.59 -5.63
CA VAL A 134 -12.05 -23.86 -6.01
C VAL A 134 -11.29 -25.11 -5.57
N ALA A 135 -10.05 -24.97 -5.10
CA ALA A 135 -9.23 -26.08 -4.60
C ALA A 135 -9.76 -26.64 -3.26
N PRO A 136 -9.34 -27.85 -2.84
CA PRO A 136 -9.76 -28.45 -1.57
C PRO A 136 -9.57 -27.55 -0.33
N VAL A 137 -8.52 -26.72 -0.32
CA VAL A 137 -8.29 -25.68 0.70
C VAL A 137 -9.49 -24.76 0.91
N ALA A 138 -10.28 -24.46 -0.13
CA ALA A 138 -11.49 -23.66 -0.01
C ALA A 138 -12.52 -24.33 0.91
N GLY A 139 -12.68 -25.65 0.80
CA GLY A 139 -13.54 -26.42 1.70
C GLY A 139 -13.01 -26.43 3.13
N ALA A 140 -11.68 -26.57 3.31
CA ALA A 140 -11.04 -26.51 4.62
C ALA A 140 -11.24 -25.15 5.30
N LEU A 141 -11.06 -24.05 4.55
CA LEU A 141 -11.33 -22.68 5.02
C LEU A 141 -12.78 -22.50 5.45
N LEU A 142 -13.75 -22.88 4.61
CA LEU A 142 -15.17 -22.75 4.93
C LEU A 142 -15.56 -23.61 6.15
N GLY A 143 -14.93 -24.78 6.33
CA GLY A 143 -15.11 -25.63 7.50
C GLY A 143 -14.68 -24.99 8.83
N ARG A 144 -13.75 -24.02 8.81
CA ARG A 144 -13.38 -23.23 10.01
C ARG A 144 -14.54 -22.42 10.58
N LEU A 145 -15.61 -22.22 9.80
CA LEU A 145 -16.79 -21.47 10.23
C LEU A 145 -17.79 -22.33 11.00
N ASP A 146 -17.63 -23.66 11.02
CA ASP A 146 -18.54 -24.53 11.75
C ASP A 146 -18.56 -24.19 13.26
N GLY A 147 -19.78 -24.04 13.80
CA GLY A 147 -19.99 -23.68 15.21
C GLY A 147 -19.83 -22.19 15.53
N THR A 148 -19.37 -21.35 14.60
CA THR A 148 -19.18 -19.89 14.82
C THR A 148 -20.47 -19.07 14.72
N GLY A 149 -21.56 -19.68 14.22
CA GLY A 149 -22.79 -18.96 13.84
C GLY A 149 -22.77 -18.43 12.41
N VAL A 150 -21.61 -18.45 11.74
CA VAL A 150 -21.45 -18.14 10.31
C VAL A 150 -21.45 -19.43 9.50
N LEU A 151 -22.20 -19.47 8.40
CA LEU A 151 -22.12 -20.52 7.40
C LEU A 151 -21.41 -19.98 6.15
N GLY A 152 -20.25 -20.56 5.83
CA GLY A 152 -19.56 -20.32 4.57
C GLY A 152 -20.28 -20.98 3.40
N LEU A 153 -20.62 -20.21 2.37
CA LEU A 153 -21.31 -20.67 1.17
C LEU A 153 -20.35 -20.92 0.00
N GLY A 154 -19.23 -20.20 -0.05
CA GLY A 154 -18.24 -20.29 -1.11
C GLY A 154 -17.19 -19.19 -1.00
N LEU A 155 -16.06 -19.37 -1.67
CA LEU A 155 -15.07 -18.33 -1.86
C LEU A 155 -15.26 -17.66 -3.23
N ALA A 156 -14.87 -16.40 -3.34
CA ALA A 156 -14.84 -15.71 -4.62
C ALA A 156 -13.54 -14.93 -4.78
N VAL A 157 -13.04 -14.92 -6.01
CA VAL A 157 -11.89 -14.11 -6.41
C VAL A 157 -12.25 -12.62 -6.21
N GLY A 158 -11.29 -11.88 -5.68
CA GLY A 158 -11.35 -10.43 -5.52
C GLY A 158 -10.01 -9.80 -5.92
N PRO A 159 -9.93 -8.47 -5.92
CA PRO A 159 -8.81 -7.76 -6.52
C PRO A 159 -7.50 -7.89 -5.72
N LEU A 160 -6.36 -7.82 -6.42
CA LEU A 160 -5.02 -7.98 -5.83
C LEU A 160 -4.52 -6.69 -5.14
N ARG A 161 -3.92 -6.82 -3.96
CA ARG A 161 -3.49 -5.69 -3.12
C ARG A 161 -2.02 -5.38 -3.31
N ARG A 162 -1.68 -4.10 -3.50
CA ARG A 162 -0.34 -3.58 -3.83
C ARG A 162 0.00 -2.39 -2.94
N PRO A 163 1.28 -2.03 -2.79
CA PRO A 163 1.67 -0.82 -2.10
C PRO A 163 1.47 0.41 -3.00
N PHE A 164 0.69 1.35 -2.50
CA PHE A 164 0.53 2.70 -3.02
C PHE A 164 1.24 3.66 -2.08
N ALA A 165 1.98 4.62 -2.63
CA ALA A 165 2.89 5.43 -1.86
C ALA A 165 2.78 6.93 -2.22
N VAL A 166 2.91 7.79 -1.21
CA VAL A 166 2.67 9.24 -1.33
C VAL A 166 3.77 9.94 -2.13
N LYS A 167 5.02 9.86 -1.67
CA LYS A 167 6.14 10.64 -2.20
C LYS A 167 6.86 9.93 -3.35
N ALA A 168 7.36 8.73 -3.09
CA ALA A 168 8.03 7.87 -4.07
C ALA A 168 7.51 6.42 -3.94
N PRO A 169 7.73 5.53 -4.92
CA PRO A 169 7.36 4.12 -4.78
C PRO A 169 8.06 3.41 -3.61
N LEU A 170 7.56 2.23 -3.25
CA LEU A 170 8.14 1.36 -2.23
C LEU A 170 8.63 0.09 -2.92
N LEU A 171 9.82 0.15 -3.52
CA LEU A 171 10.32 -0.86 -4.44
C LEU A 171 11.05 -2.01 -3.73
N GLY A 172 11.82 -1.68 -2.69
CA GLY A 172 12.57 -2.65 -1.90
C GLY A 172 12.57 -2.31 -0.40
N PRO A 173 13.12 -3.17 0.48
CA PRO A 173 13.02 -2.98 1.93
C PRO A 173 13.53 -1.63 2.46
N SER A 174 14.57 -1.05 1.85
CA SER A 174 15.08 0.27 2.24
C SER A 174 14.03 1.38 2.15
N ASP A 175 13.07 1.26 1.23
CA ASP A 175 11.99 2.23 1.06
C ASP A 175 10.94 2.15 2.18
N TRP A 176 10.89 1.05 2.94
CA TRP A 176 9.92 0.80 4.01
C TRP A 176 10.42 1.21 5.40
N VAL A 177 11.74 1.35 5.58
CA VAL A 177 12.35 1.63 6.89
C VAL A 177 11.81 2.92 7.50
N GLY A 178 11.30 2.82 8.73
CA GLY A 178 10.73 3.94 9.49
C GLY A 178 9.43 4.51 8.91
N GLN A 179 8.92 3.93 7.82
CA GLN A 179 7.75 4.46 7.12
C GLN A 179 6.46 3.97 7.78
N ARG A 180 5.55 4.90 8.02
CA ARG A 180 4.18 4.57 8.46
C ARG A 180 3.37 4.10 7.25
N PHE A 181 2.88 2.87 7.29
CA PHE A 181 2.16 2.26 6.18
C PHE A 181 0.81 1.71 6.66
N ARG A 182 -0.26 2.07 5.95
CA ARG A 182 -1.60 1.69 6.34
C ARG A 182 -1.94 0.30 5.83
N THR A 183 -2.46 -0.51 6.73
CA THR A 183 -3.03 -1.83 6.47
C THR A 183 -4.50 -1.85 6.90
N TYR A 184 -5.20 -2.93 6.58
CA TYR A 184 -6.44 -3.25 7.27
C TYR A 184 -6.17 -3.98 8.60
N ASN A 185 -7.24 -4.25 9.34
CA ASN A 185 -7.23 -5.06 10.56
C ASN A 185 -6.88 -6.54 10.27
N SER A 186 -5.59 -6.83 10.13
CA SER A 186 -5.05 -8.17 9.90
C SER A 186 -3.66 -8.30 10.53
N PRO A 187 -3.42 -9.32 11.37
CA PRO A 187 -2.13 -9.53 12.00
C PRO A 187 -1.04 -9.84 10.97
N VAL A 188 -1.38 -10.51 9.85
CA VAL A 188 -0.44 -10.83 8.78
C VAL A 188 0.02 -9.58 8.05
N GLN A 189 -0.91 -8.66 7.76
CA GLN A 189 -0.56 -7.40 7.11
C GLN A 189 0.31 -6.54 8.03
N GLU A 190 -0.03 -6.46 9.32
CA GLU A 190 0.76 -5.74 10.32
C GLU A 190 2.18 -6.30 10.45
N ALA A 191 2.29 -7.63 10.61
CA ALA A 191 3.57 -8.32 10.70
C ALA A 191 4.40 -8.17 9.42
N THR A 192 3.76 -8.14 8.25
CA THR A 192 4.44 -7.91 6.97
C THR A 192 5.06 -6.53 6.92
N VAL A 193 4.32 -5.48 7.29
CA VAL A 193 4.85 -4.11 7.32
C VAL A 193 6.02 -3.99 8.31
N GLN A 194 5.88 -4.59 9.50
CA GLN A 194 6.96 -4.62 10.50
C GLN A 194 8.20 -5.34 9.99
N ALA A 195 8.03 -6.50 9.34
CA ALA A 195 9.12 -7.28 8.79
C ALA A 195 9.86 -6.54 7.66
N LEU A 196 9.17 -5.66 6.92
CA LEU A 196 9.76 -4.77 5.93
C LEU A 196 10.46 -3.55 6.56
N GLY A 197 10.35 -3.32 7.86
CA GLY A 197 10.95 -2.20 8.59
C GLY A 197 10.03 -0.98 8.76
N GLY A 198 8.76 -1.10 8.36
CA GLY A 198 7.76 -0.05 8.51
C GLY A 198 6.98 -0.13 9.82
N THR A 199 6.18 0.90 10.07
CA THR A 199 5.20 0.94 11.17
C THR A 199 3.79 0.76 10.60
N PRO A 200 3.09 -0.35 10.89
CA PRO A 200 1.71 -0.52 10.45
C PRO A 200 0.79 0.47 11.16
N VAL A 201 -0.18 1.02 10.42
CA VAL A 201 -1.21 1.89 10.96
C VAL A 201 -2.57 1.41 10.48
N ASN A 202 -3.42 0.95 11.39
CA ASN A 202 -4.77 0.54 11.03
C ASN A 202 -5.68 1.78 10.96
N LEU A 203 -5.98 2.23 9.73
CA LEU A 203 -6.84 3.38 9.48
C LEU A 203 -7.99 3.01 8.56
N GLY A 204 -9.14 3.63 8.84
CA GLY A 204 -10.29 3.70 7.95
C GLY A 204 -10.09 4.67 6.79
N PHE A 205 -11.17 5.33 6.36
CA PHE A 205 -11.11 6.34 5.28
C PHE A 205 -10.27 7.59 5.61
N GLY A 206 -9.90 7.81 6.88
CA GLY A 206 -9.04 8.92 7.31
C GLY A 206 -7.58 8.87 6.83
N TRP A 207 -7.16 7.82 6.12
CA TRP A 207 -5.79 7.68 5.63
C TRP A 207 -5.36 8.83 4.70
N VAL A 208 -6.30 9.42 3.95
CA VAL A 208 -6.02 10.52 3.00
C VAL A 208 -5.50 11.75 3.75
N ASP A 209 -6.11 12.08 4.88
CA ASP A 209 -5.71 13.23 5.68
C ASP A 209 -4.37 12.99 6.37
N GLU A 210 -4.10 11.75 6.82
CA GLU A 210 -2.79 11.36 7.34
C GLU A 210 -1.68 11.42 6.27
N ALA A 211 -2.00 11.02 5.03
CA ALA A 211 -1.09 11.13 3.88
C ALA A 211 -0.79 12.59 3.55
N ARG A 212 -1.82 13.44 3.49
CA ARG A 212 -1.68 14.90 3.24
C ARG A 212 -0.89 15.59 4.35
N ALA A 213 -1.07 15.17 5.59
CA ALA A 213 -0.33 15.70 6.72
C ALA A 213 1.12 15.18 6.81
N GLY A 214 1.55 14.30 5.89
CA GLY A 214 2.89 13.72 5.88
C GLY A 214 3.13 12.68 6.97
N ARG A 215 2.08 12.23 7.67
CA ARG A 215 2.13 11.23 8.75
C ARG A 215 1.96 9.79 8.24
N LEU A 216 1.64 9.61 6.97
CA LEU A 216 1.47 8.32 6.32
C LEU A 216 2.24 8.27 5.00
N ARG A 217 3.09 7.26 4.83
CA ARG A 217 3.95 7.11 3.66
C ARG A 217 3.32 6.29 2.54
N GLY A 218 2.49 5.33 2.91
CA GLY A 218 1.84 4.42 1.98
C GLY A 218 0.64 3.73 2.58
N VAL A 219 -0.11 3.10 1.69
CA VAL A 219 -1.35 2.37 1.94
C VAL A 219 -1.33 1.14 1.05
N GLU A 220 -1.85 0.03 1.52
CA GLU A 220 -2.19 -1.09 0.64
C GLU A 220 -3.55 -0.82 -0.03
N PHE A 221 -3.62 -0.98 -1.35
CA PHE A 221 -4.85 -0.89 -2.14
C PHE A 221 -4.86 -1.85 -3.32
N ASP A 222 -6.04 -2.16 -3.83
CA ASP A 222 -6.18 -2.63 -5.21
C ASP A 222 -6.44 -1.45 -6.16
N VAL A 223 -6.07 -1.65 -7.43
CA VAL A 223 -6.13 -0.60 -8.47
C VAL A 223 -7.57 -0.09 -8.69
N ALA A 224 -8.54 -0.99 -8.66
CA ALA A 224 -9.95 -0.67 -8.92
C ALA A 224 -10.59 0.14 -7.77
N GLN A 225 -10.36 -0.26 -6.52
CA GLN A 225 -10.81 0.46 -5.34
C GLN A 225 -10.13 1.82 -5.23
N TYR A 226 -8.83 1.92 -5.54
CA TYR A 226 -8.11 3.20 -5.54
C TYR A 226 -8.70 4.19 -6.54
N ALA A 227 -8.98 3.75 -7.77
CA ALA A 227 -9.64 4.58 -8.79
C ALA A 227 -11.03 5.04 -8.34
N LYS A 228 -11.81 4.13 -7.74
CA LYS A 228 -13.19 4.45 -7.34
C LYS A 228 -13.27 5.46 -6.20
N ASN A 229 -12.32 5.44 -5.28
CA ASN A 229 -12.31 6.32 -4.10
C ASN A 229 -11.98 7.79 -4.43
N GLY A 230 -11.67 8.15 -5.69
CA GLY A 230 -11.57 9.55 -6.12
C GLY A 230 -10.38 10.33 -5.56
N HIS A 231 -9.35 9.64 -5.04
CA HIS A 231 -8.16 10.24 -4.42
C HIS A 231 -6.84 9.92 -5.14
N PRO A 232 -6.78 9.97 -6.49
CA PRO A 232 -5.71 9.37 -7.28
C PRO A 232 -4.30 9.93 -6.98
N THR A 233 -4.18 11.12 -6.40
CA THR A 233 -2.88 11.74 -6.11
C THR A 233 -2.47 11.73 -4.64
N SER A 234 -3.29 11.21 -3.72
CA SER A 234 -2.92 11.16 -2.30
C SER A 234 -1.89 10.06 -2.03
N ALA A 235 -1.83 9.00 -2.85
CA ALA A 235 -0.79 7.98 -2.86
C ALA A 235 -0.47 7.54 -4.31
N GLY A 236 0.03 8.46 -5.13
CA GLY A 236 0.14 8.30 -6.59
C GLY A 236 1.27 7.39 -7.11
N ASN A 237 2.06 6.75 -6.25
CA ASN A 237 3.15 5.87 -6.67
C ASN A 237 2.83 4.41 -6.34
N VAL A 238 2.52 3.61 -7.35
CA VAL A 238 2.19 2.19 -7.23
C VAL A 238 3.40 1.35 -7.55
N THR A 239 3.74 0.38 -6.71
CA THR A 239 4.73 -0.65 -7.08
C THR A 239 4.00 -1.79 -7.80
N ALA A 240 4.01 -1.74 -9.12
CA ALA A 240 3.04 -2.46 -9.96
C ALA A 240 3.24 -3.98 -9.98
N ASN A 241 4.49 -4.44 -9.95
CA ASN A 241 4.87 -5.85 -9.94
C ASN A 241 5.09 -6.44 -8.52
N VAL A 242 4.60 -5.76 -7.49
CA VAL A 242 4.59 -6.26 -6.11
C VAL A 242 3.15 -6.39 -5.64
N VAL A 243 2.63 -7.63 -5.66
CA VAL A 243 1.36 -7.99 -5.05
C VAL A 243 1.65 -8.49 -3.63
N LEU A 244 1.15 -7.75 -2.64
CA LEU A 244 1.36 -8.08 -1.24
C LEU A 244 0.53 -9.30 -0.85
N TRP A 245 -0.75 -9.33 -1.20
CA TRP A 245 -1.69 -10.43 -0.92
C TRP A 245 -2.96 -10.32 -1.80
N PRO A 246 -3.71 -11.42 -1.96
CA PRO A 246 -5.01 -11.38 -2.63
C PRO A 246 -6.11 -10.88 -1.69
N LYS A 247 -7.16 -10.24 -2.24
CA LYS A 247 -8.44 -10.12 -1.53
C LYS A 247 -9.34 -11.30 -1.93
N VAL A 248 -9.63 -12.20 -1.00
CA VAL A 248 -10.56 -13.32 -1.22
C VAL A 248 -11.84 -13.06 -0.44
N PHE A 249 -12.98 -13.04 -1.14
CA PHE A 249 -14.28 -12.89 -0.49
C PHE A 249 -14.78 -14.23 0.04
N VAL A 250 -15.35 -14.23 1.24
CA VAL A 250 -16.02 -15.37 1.86
C VAL A 250 -17.52 -15.11 1.86
N MET A 251 -18.25 -15.67 0.88
CA MET A 251 -19.70 -15.55 0.83
C MET A 251 -20.29 -16.29 2.04
N SER A 252 -20.98 -15.55 2.89
CA SER A 252 -21.35 -15.99 4.23
C SER A 252 -22.82 -15.69 4.52
N ILE A 253 -23.46 -16.56 5.29
CA ILE A 253 -24.83 -16.37 5.79
C ILE A 253 -24.91 -16.78 7.26
N ASN A 254 -25.76 -16.14 8.05
CA ASN A 254 -26.03 -16.57 9.43
C ASN A 254 -26.58 -18.01 9.43
N ARG A 255 -26.01 -18.87 10.25
CA ARG A 255 -26.35 -20.30 10.30
C ARG A 255 -27.81 -20.52 10.69
N LYS A 256 -28.29 -19.87 11.76
CA LYS A 256 -29.68 -20.02 12.23
C LYS A 256 -30.67 -19.50 11.20
N ARG A 257 -30.34 -18.40 10.53
CA ARG A 257 -31.15 -17.86 9.44
C ARG A 257 -31.27 -18.86 8.31
N PHE A 258 -30.15 -19.40 7.82
CA PHE A 258 -30.14 -20.41 6.77
C PHE A 258 -30.97 -21.64 7.15
N ASP A 259 -30.78 -22.16 8.37
CA ASP A 259 -31.50 -23.33 8.88
C ASP A 259 -33.01 -23.08 9.04
N SER A 260 -33.44 -21.83 9.21
CA SER A 260 -34.87 -21.45 9.25
C SER A 260 -35.56 -21.42 7.89
N LEU A 261 -34.80 -21.43 6.80
CA LEU A 261 -35.33 -21.40 5.43
C LEU A 261 -35.84 -22.78 5.01
N SER A 262 -36.78 -22.81 4.07
CA SER A 262 -37.19 -24.07 3.43
C SER A 262 -36.02 -24.72 2.68
N GLY A 263 -36.03 -26.04 2.54
CA GLY A 263 -35.00 -26.76 1.77
C GLY A 263 -34.81 -26.21 0.36
N GLN A 264 -35.91 -25.82 -0.30
CA GLN A 264 -35.85 -25.21 -1.63
C GLN A 264 -35.11 -23.85 -1.63
N GLN A 265 -35.31 -23.02 -0.60
CA GLN A 265 -34.61 -21.73 -0.45
C GLN A 265 -33.13 -21.94 -0.14
N GLN A 266 -32.82 -22.91 0.74
CA GLN A 266 -31.45 -23.33 1.01
C GLN A 266 -30.74 -23.79 -0.26
N ASP A 267 -31.42 -24.58 -1.11
CA ASP A 267 -30.88 -25.03 -2.39
C ASP A 267 -30.61 -23.87 -3.37
N TRP A 268 -31.50 -22.88 -3.45
CA TRP A 268 -31.25 -21.69 -4.28
C TRP A 268 -30.04 -20.91 -3.79
N ILE A 269 -29.88 -20.73 -2.49
CA ILE A 269 -28.73 -20.02 -1.91
C ILE A 269 -27.43 -20.76 -2.22
N ARG A 270 -27.38 -22.07 -2.01
CA ARG A 270 -26.19 -22.89 -2.31
C ARG A 270 -25.84 -22.86 -3.80
N ARG A 271 -26.84 -22.96 -4.68
CA ARG A 271 -26.65 -22.86 -6.14
C ARG A 271 -26.18 -21.47 -6.56
N ALA A 272 -26.76 -20.41 -5.99
CA ALA A 272 -26.32 -19.04 -6.26
C ALA A 272 -24.86 -18.83 -5.84
N ALA A 273 -24.45 -19.36 -4.69
CA ALA A 273 -23.06 -19.28 -4.22
C ALA A 273 -22.11 -20.05 -5.14
N LYS A 274 -22.47 -21.27 -5.57
CA LYS A 274 -21.68 -22.04 -6.53
C LYS A 274 -21.51 -21.29 -7.86
N ASP A 275 -22.62 -20.77 -8.41
CA ASP A 275 -22.60 -20.01 -9.65
C ASP A 275 -21.79 -18.72 -9.49
N ALA A 276 -21.82 -18.09 -8.32
CA ALA A 276 -21.05 -16.90 -8.00
C ALA A 276 -19.54 -17.15 -7.89
N THR A 277 -19.13 -18.24 -7.23
CA THR A 277 -17.73 -18.68 -7.23
C THR A 277 -17.26 -18.89 -8.65
N GLN A 278 -18.02 -19.63 -9.48
CA GLN A 278 -17.67 -19.88 -10.87
C GLN A 278 -17.61 -18.59 -11.68
N ALA A 279 -18.56 -17.67 -11.52
CA ALA A 279 -18.54 -16.38 -12.19
C ALA A 279 -17.30 -15.55 -11.81
N SER A 280 -16.86 -15.60 -10.55
CA SER A 280 -15.63 -14.94 -10.12
C SER A 280 -14.37 -15.59 -10.71
N VAL A 281 -14.41 -16.90 -10.95
CA VAL A 281 -13.32 -17.67 -11.59
C VAL A 281 -13.25 -17.39 -13.08
N ASP A 282 -14.38 -17.24 -13.77
CA ASP A 282 -14.44 -17.03 -15.21
C ASP A 282 -14.26 -15.55 -15.61
N ALA A 283 -14.45 -14.63 -14.66
CA ALA A 283 -14.34 -13.20 -14.89
C ALA A 283 -12.97 -12.76 -15.41
N GLN A 284 -12.93 -11.58 -16.02
CA GLN A 284 -11.70 -10.92 -16.45
C GLN A 284 -11.45 -9.72 -15.53
N TYR A 285 -10.34 -9.75 -14.81
CA TYR A 285 -9.94 -8.69 -13.88
C TYR A 285 -9.01 -7.73 -14.63
N ASP A 286 -9.60 -6.79 -15.37
CA ASP A 286 -8.83 -5.82 -16.17
C ASP A 286 -8.29 -4.69 -15.30
N GLU A 287 -7.09 -4.89 -14.74
CA GLU A 287 -6.36 -3.84 -14.04
C GLU A 287 -5.68 -2.86 -15.00
N SER A 288 -5.41 -3.26 -16.25
CA SER A 288 -4.61 -2.48 -17.20
C SER A 288 -5.38 -1.25 -17.69
N SER A 289 -6.67 -1.40 -18.01
CA SER A 289 -7.51 -0.27 -18.39
C SER A 289 -7.66 0.74 -17.25
N ILE A 290 -7.89 0.26 -16.03
CA ILE A 290 -8.02 1.11 -14.83
C ILE A 290 -6.69 1.81 -14.51
N ALA A 291 -5.57 1.08 -14.58
CA ALA A 291 -4.25 1.65 -14.36
C ALA A 291 -3.88 2.70 -15.43
N THR A 292 -4.30 2.50 -16.67
CA THR A 292 -4.12 3.48 -17.75
C THR A 292 -4.92 4.77 -17.49
N GLU A 293 -6.17 4.65 -17.02
CA GLU A 293 -6.97 5.80 -16.60
C GLU A 293 -6.30 6.56 -15.44
N LEU A 294 -5.90 5.84 -14.39
CA LEU A 294 -5.17 6.41 -13.27
C LEU A 294 -3.85 7.07 -13.69
N CYS A 295 -3.14 6.51 -14.66
CA CYS A 295 -1.95 7.15 -15.18
C CYS A 295 -2.25 8.51 -15.82
N GLY A 296 -3.34 8.60 -16.59
CA GLY A 296 -3.83 9.88 -17.14
C GLY A 296 -4.14 10.92 -16.06
N GLN A 297 -4.42 10.47 -14.83
CA GLN A 297 -4.66 11.31 -13.65
C GLN A 297 -3.38 11.57 -12.82
N GLY A 298 -2.20 11.16 -13.31
CA GLY A 298 -0.91 11.43 -12.67
C GLY A 298 -0.34 10.29 -11.83
N VAL A 299 -1.03 9.15 -11.72
CA VAL A 299 -0.49 7.97 -11.02
C VAL A 299 0.66 7.35 -11.80
N ARG A 300 1.65 6.81 -11.10
CA ARG A 300 2.79 6.09 -11.67
C ARG A 300 2.80 4.65 -11.19
N PHE A 301 3.07 3.73 -12.10
CA PHE A 301 3.06 2.28 -11.91
C PHE A 301 4.46 1.74 -12.18
N VAL A 302 5.27 1.72 -11.14
CA VAL A 302 6.71 1.50 -11.23
C VAL A 302 7.00 0.07 -10.81
N ASN A 303 7.90 -0.59 -11.53
CA ASN A 303 8.29 -1.95 -11.21
C ASN A 303 9.50 -1.96 -10.29
N ALA A 304 9.43 -2.77 -9.22
CA ALA A 304 10.59 -3.18 -8.45
C ALA A 304 11.49 -4.07 -9.31
N GLN A 305 12.80 -3.94 -9.11
CA GLN A 305 13.81 -4.78 -9.74
C GLN A 305 13.81 -6.20 -9.14
N PRO A 306 14.33 -7.21 -9.86
CA PRO A 306 14.33 -8.59 -9.39
C PRO A 306 15.04 -8.80 -8.03
N ASP A 307 16.14 -8.10 -7.79
CA ASP A 307 16.88 -8.09 -6.52
C ASP A 307 16.06 -7.45 -5.39
N GLN A 308 15.35 -6.35 -5.67
CA GLN A 308 14.45 -5.70 -4.73
C GLN A 308 13.29 -6.64 -4.33
N ILE A 309 12.68 -7.34 -5.29
CA ILE A 309 11.64 -8.35 -5.02
C ILE A 309 12.21 -9.49 -4.18
N SER A 310 13.41 -9.97 -4.50
CA SER A 310 14.10 -10.99 -3.71
C SER A 310 14.36 -10.54 -2.27
N ALA A 311 14.75 -9.28 -2.08
CA ALA A 311 14.97 -8.68 -0.78
C ALA A 311 13.65 -8.54 0.01
N LEU A 312 12.55 -8.11 -0.63
CA LEU A 312 11.21 -8.09 -0.02
C LEU A 312 10.80 -9.49 0.45
N ARG A 313 10.90 -10.50 -0.43
CA ARG A 313 10.61 -11.91 -0.10
C ARG A 313 11.43 -12.39 1.08
N THR A 314 12.72 -12.04 1.11
CA THR A 314 13.62 -12.41 2.22
C THR A 314 13.18 -11.78 3.53
N LYS A 315 12.84 -10.50 3.53
CA LYS A 315 12.42 -9.77 4.73
C LYS A 315 11.12 -10.30 5.32
N VAL A 316 10.16 -10.73 4.51
CA VAL A 316 8.88 -11.27 5.01
C VAL A 316 8.91 -12.74 5.41
N ARG A 317 10.05 -13.44 5.24
CA ARG A 317 10.17 -14.87 5.63
C ARG A 317 9.75 -15.16 7.07
N PRO A 318 10.06 -14.34 8.08
CA PRO A 318 9.61 -14.59 9.46
C PRO A 318 8.08 -14.63 9.59
N VAL A 319 7.34 -13.85 8.79
CA VAL A 319 5.87 -13.86 8.77
C VAL A 319 5.36 -15.18 8.24
N ILE A 320 5.92 -15.65 7.12
CA ILE A 320 5.60 -16.96 6.53
C ILE A 320 5.93 -18.10 7.50
N GLN A 321 7.05 -18.00 8.22
CA GLN A 321 7.44 -19.00 9.23
C GLN A 321 6.48 -19.01 10.43
N GLY A 322 6.01 -17.83 10.87
CA GLY A 322 4.98 -17.72 11.90
C GLY A 322 3.69 -18.42 11.50
N LEU A 323 3.18 -18.13 10.29
CA LEU A 323 2.01 -18.80 9.73
C LEU A 323 2.20 -20.32 9.60
N ALA A 324 3.39 -20.77 9.20
CA ALA A 324 3.71 -22.19 9.06
C ALA A 324 3.75 -22.94 10.41
N ALA A 325 4.12 -22.24 11.49
CA ALA A 325 4.22 -22.80 12.83
C ALA A 325 2.86 -22.82 13.56
N ASP A 326 1.89 -22.01 13.11
CA ASP A 326 0.55 -21.99 13.67
C ASP A 326 -0.23 -23.27 13.28
N PRO A 327 -0.88 -23.96 14.23
CA PRO A 327 -1.58 -25.22 13.96
C PRO A 327 -2.84 -25.07 13.10
N GLU A 328 -3.48 -23.89 13.10
CA GLU A 328 -4.68 -23.62 12.33
C GLU A 328 -4.35 -23.14 10.91
N ASP A 329 -3.32 -22.30 10.78
CA ASP A 329 -2.88 -21.71 9.51
C ASP A 329 -1.84 -22.55 8.76
N GLY A 330 -0.97 -23.28 9.43
CA GLY A 330 0.12 -24.04 8.80
C GLY A 330 -0.33 -25.04 7.72
N PRO A 331 -1.36 -25.88 7.97
CA PRO A 331 -1.91 -26.77 6.94
C PRO A 331 -2.48 -26.02 5.74
N ILE A 332 -3.19 -24.91 5.97
CA ILE A 332 -3.76 -24.05 4.92
C ILE A 332 -2.64 -23.40 4.10
N LEU A 333 -1.63 -22.86 4.78
CA LEU A 333 -0.47 -22.21 4.16
C LEU A 333 0.25 -23.15 3.20
N LYS A 334 0.39 -24.43 3.56
CA LYS A 334 1.03 -25.42 2.68
C LYS A 334 0.29 -25.55 1.35
N GLU A 335 -1.04 -25.57 1.36
CA GLU A 335 -1.86 -25.62 0.14
C GLU A 335 -1.78 -24.29 -0.64
N VAL A 336 -1.86 -23.16 0.06
CA VAL A 336 -1.72 -21.82 -0.54
C VAL A 336 -0.37 -21.65 -1.24
N GLN A 337 0.72 -22.08 -0.60
CA GLN A 337 2.07 -22.05 -1.18
C GLN A 337 2.22 -22.99 -2.37
N ALA A 338 1.61 -24.18 -2.33
CA ALA A 338 1.62 -25.10 -3.47
C ALA A 338 0.94 -24.48 -4.69
N ILE A 339 -0.23 -23.85 -4.49
CA ILE A 339 -0.96 -23.15 -5.55
C ILE A 339 -0.15 -21.96 -6.09
N GLY A 340 0.44 -21.15 -5.20
CA GLY A 340 1.30 -20.03 -5.59
C GLY A 340 2.52 -20.49 -6.39
N ALA A 341 3.18 -21.57 -5.96
CA ALA A 341 4.33 -22.13 -6.65
C ALA A 341 3.98 -22.72 -8.03
N ALA A 342 2.79 -23.31 -8.18
CA ALA A 342 2.29 -23.81 -9.46
C ALA A 342 1.92 -22.67 -10.44
N ASN A 343 1.68 -21.46 -9.91
CA ASN A 343 1.25 -20.28 -10.67
C ASN A 343 2.14 -19.05 -10.36
N PRO A 344 3.44 -19.07 -10.69
CA PRO A 344 4.43 -18.09 -10.23
C PRO A 344 4.33 -16.72 -10.92
N ALA A 345 3.51 -16.60 -11.96
CA ALA A 345 3.34 -15.35 -12.70
C ALA A 345 2.70 -14.28 -11.80
N VAL A 346 3.31 -13.08 -11.78
CA VAL A 346 2.78 -11.92 -11.07
C VAL A 346 1.85 -11.15 -11.99
N GLU A 347 0.68 -10.76 -11.48
CA GLU A 347 -0.21 -9.85 -12.19
C GLU A 347 0.37 -8.44 -12.15
N VAL A 348 0.70 -7.90 -13.32
CA VAL A 348 1.26 -6.56 -13.48
C VAL A 348 0.38 -5.78 -14.46
N PRO A 349 -0.28 -4.68 -14.03
CA PRO A 349 -1.09 -3.89 -14.95
C PRO A 349 -0.23 -3.28 -16.06
N THR A 350 -0.70 -3.40 -17.29
CA THR A 350 -0.05 -2.79 -18.45
C THR A 350 -0.44 -1.32 -18.51
N VAL A 351 0.55 -0.44 -18.41
CA VAL A 351 0.40 1.02 -18.58
C VAL A 351 1.35 1.54 -19.66
N PRO A 352 1.07 2.72 -20.25
CA PRO A 352 2.01 3.42 -21.13
C PRO A 352 3.40 3.60 -20.50
N MET A 353 4.48 3.64 -21.30
CA MET A 353 5.85 3.76 -20.77
C MET A 353 6.07 4.98 -19.87
N VAL A 354 5.49 6.13 -20.23
CA VAL A 354 5.56 7.37 -19.45
C VAL A 354 4.99 7.22 -18.01
N CYS A 355 4.18 6.20 -17.80
CA CYS A 355 3.59 5.88 -16.50
C CYS A 355 4.45 4.92 -15.67
N ARG A 356 5.40 4.22 -16.31
CA ARG A 356 6.27 3.22 -15.68
C ARG A 356 7.50 3.83 -15.03
N GLU A 357 7.80 5.05 -15.44
CA GLU A 357 8.86 5.86 -14.87
C GLU A 357 8.26 6.60 -13.66
N THR A 358 8.92 6.52 -12.50
CA THR A 358 8.84 7.67 -11.58
C THR A 358 9.37 8.88 -12.36
N SER A 359 9.11 10.10 -11.92
CA SER A 359 10.11 11.15 -12.15
C SER A 359 11.46 10.53 -11.75
N GLN A 360 12.27 10.12 -12.73
CA GLN A 360 13.47 9.33 -12.46
C GLN A 360 14.28 10.17 -11.49
N LYS A 361 14.61 9.59 -10.32
CA LYS A 361 15.86 9.96 -9.66
C LYS A 361 16.90 9.80 -10.75
N PRO A 362 17.52 10.88 -11.25
CA PRO A 362 18.40 10.73 -12.38
C PRO A 362 19.53 9.79 -11.95
N THR A 363 19.68 8.65 -12.61
CA THR A 363 20.81 7.73 -12.35
C THR A 363 22.09 8.21 -13.02
N GLU A 364 21.99 9.24 -13.87
CA GLU A 364 23.12 9.88 -14.53
C GLU A 364 23.25 11.33 -14.06
N LEU A 365 24.49 11.75 -13.82
CA LEU A 365 24.84 13.13 -13.44
C LEU A 365 24.24 14.15 -14.41
N GLY A 366 24.16 13.81 -15.70
CA GLY A 366 23.76 14.73 -16.76
C GLY A 366 24.85 15.76 -17.10
N GLN A 367 24.55 16.68 -18.01
CA GLN A 367 25.50 17.73 -18.40
C GLN A 367 25.67 18.75 -17.25
N VAL A 368 26.90 18.91 -16.76
CA VAL A 368 27.24 19.94 -15.76
C VAL A 368 26.95 21.33 -16.34
N PRO A 369 26.09 22.15 -15.71
CA PRO A 369 25.82 23.51 -16.18
C PRO A 369 27.05 24.42 -16.12
N ALA A 370 27.16 25.37 -17.05
CA ALA A 370 28.20 26.40 -16.99
C ALA A 370 27.95 27.41 -15.84
N ALA A 371 26.68 27.59 -15.45
CA ALA A 371 26.28 28.51 -14.40
C ALA A 371 26.85 28.10 -13.04
N THR A 372 27.34 29.08 -12.27
CA THR A 372 27.74 28.90 -10.88
C THR A 372 26.50 28.62 -10.03
N SER A 373 26.59 27.67 -9.11
CA SER A 373 25.48 27.33 -8.20
C SER A 373 25.05 28.54 -7.36
N THR A 374 23.76 28.59 -7.06
CA THR A 374 23.11 29.53 -6.12
C THR A 374 23.13 29.03 -4.67
N LEU A 375 23.74 27.87 -4.39
CA LEU A 375 23.94 27.38 -3.02
C LEU A 375 24.61 28.48 -2.17
N PRO A 376 24.01 28.91 -1.04
CA PRO A 376 24.50 30.08 -0.32
C PRO A 376 25.90 29.86 0.25
N GLU A 377 26.73 30.90 0.18
CA GLU A 377 28.05 30.88 0.80
C GLU A 377 27.97 30.68 2.31
N GLY A 378 28.93 29.95 2.85
CA GLY A 378 29.02 29.68 4.27
C GLY A 378 29.81 28.42 4.58
N ILE A 379 29.96 28.17 5.87
CA ILE A 379 30.53 26.96 6.44
C ILE A 379 29.39 26.17 7.05
N TYR A 380 29.19 24.96 6.55
CA TYR A 380 28.14 24.03 6.97
C TYR A 380 28.77 22.82 7.63
N ARG A 381 28.19 22.35 8.74
CA ARG A 381 28.73 21.24 9.52
C ARG A 381 27.64 20.25 9.91
N VAL A 382 27.98 18.96 9.84
CA VAL A 382 27.18 17.87 10.38
C VAL A 382 28.09 16.95 11.18
N GLU A 383 27.58 16.40 12.27
CA GLU A 383 28.26 15.36 13.04
C GLU A 383 27.48 14.06 12.85
N LEU A 384 28.17 13.01 12.43
CA LEU A 384 27.57 11.72 12.12
C LEU A 384 28.30 10.63 12.90
N SER A 385 27.61 9.98 13.82
CA SER A 385 28.10 8.84 14.61
C SER A 385 27.82 7.53 13.90
N LYS A 386 28.48 6.44 14.31
CA LYS A 386 28.17 5.08 13.84
C LYS A 386 26.68 4.72 14.02
N ALA A 387 26.08 5.16 15.13
CA ALA A 387 24.67 4.93 15.40
C ALA A 387 23.75 5.63 14.38
N ASP A 388 24.14 6.79 13.84
CA ASP A 388 23.35 7.51 12.82
C ASP A 388 23.35 6.74 11.49
N TYR A 389 24.49 6.14 11.12
CA TYR A 389 24.58 5.25 9.97
C TYR A 389 23.78 3.95 10.19
N GLU A 390 23.87 3.33 11.37
CA GLU A 390 23.08 2.14 11.73
C GLU A 390 21.57 2.42 11.70
N ALA A 391 21.14 3.57 12.23
CA ALA A 391 19.74 4.01 12.21
C ALA A 391 19.22 4.21 10.77
N ALA A 392 20.11 4.60 9.85
CA ALA A 392 19.81 4.71 8.42
C ALA A 392 19.90 3.36 7.67
N GLY A 393 20.18 2.25 8.36
CA GLY A 393 20.31 0.92 7.77
C GLY A 393 21.63 0.70 7.02
N LEU A 394 22.66 1.49 7.31
CA LEU A 394 23.97 1.50 6.65
C LEU A 394 25.08 0.88 7.51
N ALA A 395 24.74 -0.15 8.30
CA ALA A 395 25.65 -0.78 9.27
C ALA A 395 26.91 -1.43 8.66
N GLU A 396 26.96 -1.64 7.34
CA GLU A 396 28.14 -2.15 6.61
C GLU A 396 29.03 -1.02 6.03
N VAL A 397 28.64 0.26 6.18
CA VAL A 397 29.43 1.41 5.72
C VAL A 397 30.44 1.79 6.81
N ASP A 398 31.40 0.89 7.04
CA ASP A 398 32.50 1.12 7.97
C ASP A 398 33.32 2.34 7.52
N GLY A 399 33.62 3.23 8.47
CA GLY A 399 34.63 4.25 8.29
C GLY A 399 34.16 5.68 8.00
N LEU A 400 32.87 6.02 7.84
CA LEU A 400 32.45 7.41 7.50
C LEU A 400 31.99 8.29 8.68
N SER A 401 32.00 7.78 9.89
CA SER A 401 31.64 8.57 11.08
C SER A 401 32.64 9.69 11.33
N GLY A 402 32.16 10.85 11.79
CA GLY A 402 32.97 12.05 11.83
C GLY A 402 32.18 13.35 11.90
N THR A 403 32.89 14.43 12.26
CA THR A 403 32.43 15.81 12.02
C THR A 403 32.79 16.21 10.59
N TRP A 404 31.79 16.24 9.70
CA TRP A 404 31.94 16.69 8.32
C TRP A 404 31.73 18.20 8.21
N THR A 405 32.60 18.90 7.48
CA THR A 405 32.51 20.35 7.24
C THR A 405 32.60 20.66 5.74
N LEU A 406 31.56 21.30 5.22
CA LEU A 406 31.44 21.81 3.85
C LEU A 406 31.61 23.32 3.85
N THR A 407 32.63 23.82 3.15
CA THR A 407 32.86 25.26 2.97
C THR A 407 32.49 25.66 1.55
N VAL A 408 31.55 26.61 1.40
CA VAL A 408 31.09 27.16 0.13
C VAL A 408 31.53 28.62 0.02
N ARG A 409 32.35 28.94 -0.99
CA ARG A 409 32.83 30.32 -1.22
C ARG A 409 33.20 30.56 -2.67
N ASN A 410 32.77 31.68 -3.23
CA ASN A 410 33.06 32.12 -4.60
C ASN A 410 32.76 31.05 -5.66
N GLY A 411 31.63 30.32 -5.51
CA GLY A 411 31.24 29.25 -6.43
C GLY A 411 32.13 28.00 -6.36
N ARG A 412 32.78 27.76 -5.21
CA ARG A 412 33.68 26.64 -4.97
C ARG A 412 33.31 25.94 -3.68
N TYR A 413 33.65 24.66 -3.59
CA TYR A 413 33.48 23.89 -2.36
C TYR A 413 34.79 23.30 -1.87
N GLN A 414 34.86 23.09 -0.56
CA GLN A 414 35.82 22.23 0.11
C GLN A 414 35.06 21.35 1.10
N LEU A 415 35.29 20.04 1.05
CA LEU A 415 34.76 19.08 2.01
C LEU A 415 35.90 18.57 2.88
N SER A 416 35.71 18.56 4.18
CA SER A 416 36.66 18.04 5.15
C SER A 416 35.92 17.17 6.18
N CYS A 417 36.63 16.23 6.79
CA CYS A 417 36.13 15.51 7.94
C CYS A 417 37.17 15.48 9.06
N ARG A 418 36.68 15.54 10.30
CA ARG A 418 37.43 15.19 11.49
C ARG A 418 36.80 13.96 12.16
N PRO A 419 37.54 12.87 12.39
CA PRO A 419 37.04 11.69 13.12
C PRO A 419 36.47 12.03 14.49
N LEU A 420 35.52 11.23 14.98
CA LEU A 420 34.95 11.38 16.33
C LEU A 420 35.78 10.64 17.40
N ASP A 421 36.41 9.51 17.07
CA ASP A 421 37.16 8.66 18.01
C ASP A 421 38.65 8.46 17.60
N GLU A 422 39.58 8.50 18.57
CA GLU A 422 40.98 8.08 18.37
C GLU A 422 41.47 6.99 19.36
N PRO A 423 42.27 5.98 18.91
CA PRO A 423 42.72 5.75 17.53
C PRO A 423 42.05 4.48 16.95
N GLY A 424 40.89 4.67 16.31
CA GLY A 424 40.10 3.61 15.65
C GLY A 424 39.34 4.06 14.38
N VAL A 425 39.69 5.25 13.88
CA VAL A 425 39.60 5.83 12.53
C VAL A 425 38.27 5.72 11.76
N ASP A 426 37.67 6.89 11.51
CA ASP A 426 36.70 7.16 10.45
C ASP A 426 36.72 8.66 10.05
N CYS A 427 37.09 9.01 8.82
CA CYS A 427 36.22 9.27 7.68
C CYS A 427 36.93 8.74 6.41
N ALA A 428 36.71 7.46 6.11
CA ALA A 428 37.28 6.61 5.07
C ALA A 428 38.73 6.13 5.28
N HIS A 429 39.17 5.95 6.53
CA HIS A 429 40.51 5.43 6.88
C HIS A 429 41.72 6.29 6.44
N GLU A 430 41.52 7.55 6.04
CA GLU A 430 42.60 8.43 5.57
C GLU A 430 43.30 9.17 6.72
N VAL A 431 44.61 8.97 6.83
CA VAL A 431 45.46 9.40 7.96
C VAL A 431 46.12 10.78 7.74
N ASN A 432 45.63 11.59 6.81
CA ASN A 432 46.26 12.89 6.47
C ASN A 432 45.38 14.07 6.91
N HIS A 433 45.45 14.39 8.21
CA HIS A 433 44.56 15.34 8.90
C HIS A 433 44.79 16.84 8.60
N ASN A 434 45.56 17.19 7.57
CA ASN A 434 45.88 18.58 7.25
C ASN A 434 45.36 19.00 5.88
N GLY A 435 44.03 19.01 5.71
CA GLY A 435 43.39 19.59 4.52
C GLY A 435 42.00 19.04 4.21
N PRO A 436 41.34 19.57 3.16
CA PRO A 436 40.09 19.00 2.66
C PRO A 436 40.32 17.64 1.99
N LEU A 437 39.31 16.78 2.06
CA LEU A 437 39.22 15.49 1.35
C LEU A 437 38.80 15.71 -0.11
N GLU A 438 37.94 16.69 -0.35
CA GLU A 438 37.49 17.08 -1.69
C GLU A 438 37.55 18.59 -1.87
N ALA A 439 37.89 19.02 -3.08
CA ALA A 439 37.83 20.43 -3.46
C ALA A 439 37.40 20.56 -4.92
N GLY A 440 36.56 21.55 -5.20
CA GLY A 440 35.97 21.66 -6.53
C GLY A 440 35.23 22.96 -6.83
N ASP A 441 34.57 22.97 -7.99
CA ASP A 441 33.68 24.05 -8.40
C ASP A 441 32.23 23.65 -8.10
N LEU A 442 31.40 24.64 -7.72
CA LEU A 442 29.97 24.48 -7.55
C LEU A 442 29.23 25.07 -8.75
N ARG A 443 28.57 24.20 -9.51
CA ARG A 443 27.74 24.57 -10.66
C ARG A 443 26.28 24.29 -10.38
N GLY A 444 25.37 24.85 -11.16
CA GLY A 444 23.95 24.53 -11.05
C GLY A 444 23.02 25.72 -11.25
N THR A 445 21.74 25.45 -11.17
CA THR A 445 20.65 26.43 -11.34
C THR A 445 19.55 26.11 -10.34
N GLY A 446 18.80 27.13 -9.91
CA GLY A 446 17.70 26.96 -8.98
C GLY A 446 18.16 26.42 -7.62
N ASN A 447 17.64 25.25 -7.24
CA ASN A 447 17.99 24.55 -6.00
C ASN A 447 18.81 23.27 -6.25
N THR A 448 19.38 23.09 -7.44
CA THR A 448 20.26 21.96 -7.76
C THR A 448 21.72 22.43 -7.82
N ALA A 449 22.61 21.73 -7.13
CA ALA A 449 24.05 21.98 -7.11
C ALA A 449 24.81 20.76 -7.65
N TYR A 450 25.78 21.01 -8.51
CA TYR A 450 26.75 20.06 -9.03
C TYR A 450 28.09 20.36 -8.38
N PHE A 451 28.65 19.36 -7.70
CA PHE A 451 29.96 19.37 -7.08
C PHE A 451 30.92 18.80 -8.09
N VAL A 452 31.69 19.68 -8.73
CA VAL A 452 32.63 19.31 -9.79
C VAL A 452 34.02 19.16 -9.18
N TYR A 453 34.49 17.92 -9.02
CA TYR A 453 35.77 17.63 -8.40
C TYR A 453 36.95 18.18 -9.22
N ARG A 454 37.93 18.78 -8.54
CA ARG A 454 39.09 19.44 -9.14
C ARG A 454 40.38 19.00 -8.45
N PRO A 455 41.05 17.94 -8.94
CA PRO A 455 42.24 17.41 -8.29
C PRO A 455 43.43 18.39 -8.30
N ASP A 456 43.48 19.31 -9.27
CA ASP A 456 44.43 20.41 -9.32
C ASP A 456 44.31 21.35 -8.12
N ARG A 457 43.09 21.54 -7.60
CA ARG A 457 42.83 22.37 -6.43
C ARG A 457 43.06 21.63 -5.14
N LEU A 458 42.67 20.35 -5.10
CA LEU A 458 42.99 19.50 -3.98
C LEU A 458 44.51 19.46 -3.76
N ALA A 459 45.30 19.30 -4.84
CA ALA A 459 46.77 19.37 -4.81
C ALA A 459 47.30 20.67 -4.21
N GLN A 460 46.73 21.82 -4.59
CA GLN A 460 47.14 23.13 -4.06
C GLN A 460 46.83 23.29 -2.57
N LEU A 461 45.72 22.70 -2.09
CA LEU A 461 45.25 22.84 -0.72
C LEU A 461 45.91 21.86 0.24
N THR A 462 46.28 20.66 -0.24
CA THR A 462 46.77 19.55 0.60
C THR A 462 48.24 19.21 0.35
N GLY A 463 48.81 19.64 -0.78
CA GLY A 463 50.16 19.25 -1.22
C GLY A 463 50.23 17.87 -1.89
N CYS A 464 49.11 17.19 -2.12
CA CYS A 464 49.10 15.92 -2.86
C CYS A 464 49.60 16.10 -4.31
N ARG A 465 50.21 15.05 -4.86
CA ARG A 465 50.81 15.06 -6.21
C ARG A 465 49.82 14.61 -7.29
N LEU A 466 49.97 15.17 -8.49
CA LEU A 466 49.29 14.71 -9.70
C LEU A 466 50.22 13.76 -10.50
N PRO A 467 49.67 12.85 -11.33
CA PRO A 467 48.24 12.60 -11.59
C PRO A 467 47.53 11.96 -10.39
N VAL A 468 46.19 11.97 -10.40
CA VAL A 468 45.40 11.26 -9.38
C VAL A 468 45.74 9.76 -9.38
N SER A 469 45.86 9.16 -8.21
CA SER A 469 46.14 7.72 -8.07
C SER A 469 45.73 7.21 -6.69
N SER A 470 45.07 6.06 -6.66
CA SER A 470 44.75 5.32 -5.42
C SER A 470 45.84 4.34 -5.00
N SER A 471 46.88 4.15 -5.82
CA SER A 471 47.96 3.18 -5.58
C SER A 471 49.33 3.80 -5.35
N LEU A 472 49.49 5.09 -5.64
CA LEU A 472 50.75 5.82 -5.47
C LEU A 472 50.73 6.70 -4.22
N GLU A 473 51.73 6.52 -3.36
CA GLU A 473 51.85 7.27 -2.10
C GLU A 473 52.03 8.78 -2.32
N GLY A 474 51.26 9.60 -1.61
CA GLY A 474 51.32 11.05 -1.69
C GLY A 474 50.76 11.65 -2.99
N HIS A 475 49.99 10.88 -3.77
CA HIS A 475 49.20 11.39 -4.89
C HIS A 475 47.79 11.78 -4.44
N CYS A 476 47.13 12.66 -5.19
CA CYS A 476 45.74 13.03 -4.92
C CYS A 476 44.80 11.86 -5.21
N PHE A 477 43.78 11.68 -4.37
CA PHE A 477 42.79 10.64 -4.56
C PHE A 477 41.91 10.91 -5.79
N ALA A 478 41.38 9.84 -6.35
CA ALA A 478 40.32 9.95 -7.35
C ALA A 478 39.07 10.47 -6.64
N GLY A 479 38.44 11.49 -7.22
CA GLY A 479 37.18 12.05 -6.75
C GLY A 479 36.26 12.23 -7.95
N GLU A 480 34.99 12.46 -7.66
CA GLU A 480 33.96 12.40 -8.69
C GLU A 480 33.08 13.62 -8.72
N ASN A 481 32.37 13.78 -9.83
CA ASN A 481 31.33 14.78 -9.93
C ASN A 481 30.00 14.18 -9.45
N TYR A 482 29.28 14.93 -8.63
CA TYR A 482 27.96 14.54 -8.15
C TYR A 482 27.01 15.73 -8.14
N ARG A 483 25.71 15.47 -8.12
CA ARG A 483 24.69 16.51 -7.93
C ARG A 483 23.73 16.20 -6.82
N MET A 484 23.19 17.26 -6.23
CA MET A 484 22.18 17.22 -5.17
C MET A 484 21.23 18.40 -5.32
N ASN A 485 20.00 18.21 -4.87
CA ASN A 485 19.12 19.33 -4.55
C ASN A 485 19.39 19.80 -3.13
N TRP A 486 19.21 21.09 -2.86
CA TRP A 486 19.44 21.70 -1.57
C TRP A 486 18.28 22.60 -1.13
N THR A 487 18.04 22.64 0.17
CA THR A 487 17.18 23.65 0.82
C THR A 487 17.90 24.23 2.02
N LEU A 488 17.70 25.52 2.30
CA LEU A 488 18.26 26.19 3.47
C LEU A 488 17.13 26.85 4.26
N GLU A 489 16.82 26.29 5.43
CA GLU A 489 15.77 26.78 6.32
C GLU A 489 16.34 26.94 7.72
N ASN A 490 16.15 28.09 8.35
CA ASN A 490 16.59 28.36 9.73
C ASN A 490 18.08 28.01 9.99
N ASN A 491 18.98 28.32 9.05
CA ASN A 491 20.40 27.95 9.07
C ASN A 491 20.71 26.44 8.99
N HIS A 492 19.74 25.61 8.63
CA HIS A 492 19.95 24.19 8.33
C HIS A 492 19.88 23.93 6.82
N LEU A 493 21.00 23.48 6.27
CA LEU A 493 21.14 23.07 4.88
C LEU A 493 20.81 21.58 4.76
N THR A 494 19.75 21.25 4.03
CA THR A 494 19.37 19.85 3.78
C THR A 494 19.64 19.51 2.33
N PHE A 495 20.31 18.39 2.09
CA PHE A 495 20.50 17.85 0.75
C PHE A 495 19.50 16.73 0.46
N SER A 496 19.13 16.61 -0.81
CA SER A 496 18.27 15.55 -1.32
C SER A 496 18.68 15.22 -2.75
N ASP A 497 18.13 14.14 -3.31
CA ASP A 497 18.31 13.79 -4.73
C ASP A 497 19.80 13.66 -5.13
N TYR A 498 20.59 12.95 -4.31
CA TYR A 498 21.99 12.67 -4.60
C TYR A 498 22.14 11.77 -5.82
N VAL A 499 22.96 12.19 -6.78
CA VAL A 499 23.27 11.47 -8.01
C VAL A 499 24.78 11.49 -8.25
N SER A 500 25.38 10.31 -8.33
CA SER A 500 26.80 10.04 -8.59
C SER A 500 26.96 8.58 -9.05
N ASP A 501 28.14 8.22 -9.56
CA ASP A 501 28.50 6.84 -9.87
C ASP A 501 28.81 6.02 -8.60
N TRP A 502 28.99 6.69 -7.44
CA TRP A 502 29.21 6.06 -6.12
C TRP A 502 28.26 6.63 -5.08
N THR A 503 27.99 5.88 -4.01
CA THR A 503 27.07 6.34 -2.96
C THR A 503 27.86 7.01 -1.83
N ASN A 504 27.62 8.30 -1.62
CA ASN A 504 28.14 9.08 -0.49
C ASN A 504 27.00 9.42 0.49
N PRO A 505 26.72 8.56 1.48
CA PRO A 505 25.53 8.69 2.31
C PRO A 505 25.53 9.91 3.24
N GLN A 506 26.71 10.43 3.62
CA GLN A 506 26.88 11.49 4.63
C GLN A 506 26.07 12.77 4.37
N TYR A 507 25.82 13.10 3.10
CA TYR A 507 25.06 14.31 2.75
C TYR A 507 23.57 14.22 3.09
N LEU A 508 23.01 13.01 3.16
CA LEU A 508 21.57 12.77 3.19
C LEU A 508 21.04 12.36 4.56
N LEU A 509 21.92 12.10 5.53
CA LEU A 509 21.52 11.55 6.83
C LEU A 509 20.90 12.61 7.73
N GLU A 510 21.57 13.75 7.88
CA GLU A 510 21.15 14.80 8.81
C GLU A 510 21.31 16.21 8.18
N PRO A 511 20.50 17.20 8.58
CA PRO A 511 20.65 18.58 8.14
C PRO A 511 21.99 19.19 8.59
N TRP A 512 22.66 19.89 7.69
CA TRP A 512 23.94 20.55 7.96
C TRP A 512 23.73 21.94 8.56
N GLN A 513 24.29 22.19 9.74
CA GLN A 513 24.18 23.47 10.40
C GLN A 513 25.14 24.50 9.79
N LYS A 514 24.63 25.67 9.41
CA LYS A 514 25.45 26.83 9.03
C LYS A 514 26.09 27.45 10.28
N ILE A 515 27.41 27.50 10.31
CA ILE A 515 28.21 27.94 11.46
C ILE A 515 29.11 29.15 11.16
N GLY A 516 29.15 29.64 9.92
CA GLY A 516 29.98 30.75 9.50
C GLY A 516 29.68 31.22 8.09
#